data_AF-A0A2C5YB12-F1
#
_entry.id   AF-A0A2C5YB12-F1
#
_cell.length_a   1.000
_cell.length_b   1.000
_cell.length_c   1.000
_cell.angle_alpha   90.00
_cell.angle_beta   90.00
_cell.angle_gamma   90.00
#
_symmetry.space_group_name_H-M   'P 1'
#
loop_
_entity.id
_entity.type
_entity.pdbx_description
1 polymer ?
#
loop_
_entity_poly.entity_id
_entity_poly.type
_entity_poly.pdbx_seq_one_letter_code
_entity_poly.pdbx_strand_id
1 'polypeptide(L)'
;MKSTMAMSLLAAATVQAGQAYGTDSSGPAFLNVQGDYDSAKAGQNFNIKLTGCDASCTVIPKQGQAENLQNIPGAPSITVTGSSATLRIPEGYEKVAFVVTDNKGNVNYSPQFAPGGAKQD
;
A
#
# COMPACT_ATOMS: atom_id res chain seq x y z
N MET A 1 20.56 6.99 49.10
CA MET A 1 20.90 6.44 47.77
C MET A 1 19.93 7.05 46.77
N LYS A 2 20.41 7.89 45.86
CA LYS A 2 19.61 8.59 44.84
C LYS A 2 19.48 7.65 43.63
N SER A 3 18.30 7.09 43.39
CA SER A 3 18.03 6.35 42.14
C SER A 3 17.54 7.34 41.08
N THR A 4 18.48 7.77 40.24
CA THR A 4 18.19 8.41 38.96
C THR A 4 17.79 7.31 37.98
N MET A 5 16.48 7.15 37.73
CA MET A 5 15.97 6.29 36.67
C MET A 5 16.13 7.04 35.34
N ALA A 6 16.99 6.51 34.48
CA ALA A 6 17.23 7.03 33.15
C ALA A 6 16.05 6.74 32.21
N MET A 7 15.72 7.76 31.43
CA MET A 7 14.88 7.83 30.24
C MET A 7 14.94 6.59 29.33
N SER A 8 13.76 6.07 28.99
CA SER A 8 13.52 5.42 27.70
C SER A 8 12.55 6.31 26.92
N LEU A 9 13.08 7.14 26.03
CA LEU A 9 12.28 7.84 25.04
C LEU A 9 11.68 6.76 24.12
N LEU A 10 10.36 6.61 24.13
CA LEU A 10 9.68 5.97 23.01
C LEU A 10 9.92 6.86 21.79
N ALA A 11 10.79 6.42 20.89
CA ALA A 11 10.85 6.99 19.55
C ALA A 11 9.50 6.70 18.88
N ALA A 12 8.60 7.68 18.90
CA ALA A 12 7.48 7.71 17.97
C ALA A 12 8.10 7.79 16.58
N ALA A 13 8.03 6.69 15.83
CA ALA A 13 8.37 6.68 14.42
C ALA A 13 7.35 7.57 13.70
N THR A 14 7.63 8.87 13.63
CA THR A 14 6.93 9.78 12.73
C THR A 14 7.43 9.45 11.32
N VAL A 15 6.76 8.50 10.66
CA VAL A 15 6.97 8.26 9.24
C VAL A 15 6.40 9.50 8.53
N GLN A 16 7.29 10.39 8.15
CA GLN A 16 6.98 11.69 7.57
C GLN A 16 6.33 11.48 6.20
N ALA A 17 5.02 11.77 6.11
CA ALA A 17 4.33 11.93 4.85
C ALA A 17 4.82 13.24 4.19
N GLY A 18 5.71 13.10 3.21
CA GLY A 18 6.18 14.22 2.42
C GLY A 18 7.45 13.85 1.67
N GLN A 19 7.43 14.10 0.37
CA GLN A 19 8.51 13.99 -0.61
C GLN A 19 8.62 12.66 -1.36
N ALA A 20 8.20 12.75 -2.63
CA ALA A 20 8.53 11.92 -3.79
C ALA A 20 8.33 10.41 -3.63
N TYR A 21 7.53 9.82 -4.51
CA TYR A 21 7.52 8.38 -4.78
C TYR A 21 8.98 7.93 -5.00
N GLY A 22 9.61 7.42 -3.95
CA GLY A 22 11.07 7.31 -3.88
C GLY A 22 11.57 6.27 -4.85
N THR A 23 12.39 6.69 -5.81
CA THR A 23 13.23 5.80 -6.61
C THR A 23 14.43 5.36 -5.78
N ASP A 24 14.20 4.63 -4.70
CA ASP A 24 15.23 3.71 -4.22
C ASP A 24 15.22 2.51 -5.17
N SER A 25 16.30 2.31 -5.90
CA SER A 25 16.50 1.17 -6.81
C SER A 25 16.49 -0.19 -6.09
N SER A 26 16.27 -0.25 -4.78
CA SER A 26 16.44 -1.45 -3.95
C SER A 26 15.13 -2.11 -3.51
N GLY A 27 13.97 -1.49 -3.73
CA GLY A 27 12.67 -1.95 -3.22
C GLY A 27 11.55 -2.00 -4.26
N PRO A 28 10.38 -2.54 -3.90
CA PRO A 28 9.26 -2.66 -4.81
C PRO A 28 8.65 -1.29 -5.10
N ALA A 29 8.14 -1.08 -6.31
CA ALA A 29 7.42 0.16 -6.65
C ALA A 29 6.29 -0.07 -7.63
N PHE A 30 5.22 0.72 -7.49
CA PHE A 30 4.11 0.76 -8.44
C PHE A 30 4.47 1.59 -9.66
N LEU A 31 4.22 1.03 -10.85
CA LEU A 31 4.40 1.70 -12.14
C LEU A 31 3.07 2.21 -12.72
N ASN A 32 1.96 1.94 -12.05
CA ASN A 32 0.66 2.52 -12.42
C ASN A 32 0.70 4.05 -12.28
N VAL A 33 0.10 4.74 -13.25
CA VAL A 33 -0.06 6.20 -13.24
C VAL A 33 -1.45 6.59 -12.71
N GLN A 34 -1.67 7.86 -12.39
CA GLN A 34 -2.96 8.34 -11.86
C GLN A 34 -4.17 7.87 -12.68
N GLY A 35 -4.09 7.97 -14.02
CA GLY A 35 -5.17 7.53 -14.90
C GLY A 35 -5.47 6.02 -14.86
N ASP A 36 -4.51 5.18 -14.46
CA ASP A 36 -4.82 3.77 -14.18
C ASP A 36 -5.76 3.68 -12.97
N TYR A 37 -5.43 4.36 -11.86
CA TYR A 37 -6.22 4.33 -10.62
C TYR A 37 -7.61 4.96 -10.76
N ASP A 38 -7.75 6.01 -11.57
CA ASP A 38 -9.04 6.65 -11.85
C ASP A 38 -10.04 5.69 -12.55
N SER A 39 -9.51 4.64 -13.21
CA SER A 39 -10.32 3.60 -13.85
C SER A 39 -10.72 2.46 -12.90
N ALA A 40 -10.18 2.41 -11.68
CA ALA A 40 -10.44 1.34 -10.73
C ALA A 40 -11.90 1.37 -10.28
N LYS A 41 -12.55 0.20 -10.31
CA LYS A 41 -13.94 0.04 -9.88
C LYS A 41 -14.06 -1.00 -8.77
N ALA A 42 -14.86 -0.70 -7.77
CA ALA A 42 -15.17 -1.63 -6.68
C ALA A 42 -15.67 -2.97 -7.26
N GLY A 43 -15.14 -4.08 -6.76
CA GLY A 43 -15.52 -5.41 -7.22
C GLY A 43 -15.03 -5.77 -8.63
N GLN A 44 -14.12 -5.00 -9.23
CA GLN A 44 -13.53 -5.33 -10.53
C GLN A 44 -12.06 -5.69 -10.38
N ASN A 45 -11.57 -6.44 -11.36
CA ASN A 45 -10.15 -6.73 -11.47
C ASN A 45 -9.38 -5.48 -11.91
N PHE A 46 -8.27 -5.21 -11.24
CA PHE A 46 -7.37 -4.12 -11.51
C PHE A 46 -5.97 -4.67 -11.81
N ASN A 47 -5.36 -4.17 -12.89
CA ASN A 47 -4.02 -4.56 -13.28
C ASN A 47 -2.99 -3.66 -12.59
N ILE A 48 -2.24 -4.25 -11.67
CA ILE A 48 -1.15 -3.62 -10.95
C ILE A 48 0.14 -3.84 -11.73
N LYS A 49 0.87 -2.77 -12.00
CA LYS A 49 2.19 -2.77 -12.64
C LYS A 49 3.24 -2.51 -11.57
N LEU A 50 4.28 -3.31 -11.52
CA LEU A 50 5.30 -3.30 -10.47
C LEU A 50 6.72 -3.37 -11.05
N THR A 51 7.67 -2.88 -10.27
CA THR A 51 9.11 -3.17 -10.40
C THR A 51 9.67 -3.57 -9.04
N GLY A 52 10.85 -4.21 -9.02
CA GLY A 52 11.50 -4.66 -7.78
C GLY A 52 10.88 -5.92 -7.16
N CYS A 53 10.09 -6.68 -7.94
CA CYS A 53 9.38 -7.89 -7.51
C CYS A 53 9.90 -9.18 -8.17
N ASP A 54 11.20 -9.21 -8.50
CA ASP A 54 11.84 -10.34 -9.20
C ASP A 54 11.85 -11.63 -8.36
N ALA A 55 12.06 -11.51 -7.04
CA ALA A 55 12.10 -12.66 -6.15
C ALA A 55 10.72 -13.04 -5.58
N SER A 56 9.89 -12.04 -5.26
CA SER A 56 8.47 -12.12 -4.89
C SER A 56 8.08 -10.83 -4.16
N CYS A 57 6.85 -10.37 -4.40
CA CYS A 57 6.21 -9.32 -3.64
C CYS A 57 4.86 -9.80 -3.12
N THR A 58 4.44 -9.27 -1.97
CA THR A 58 3.05 -9.37 -1.50
C THR A 58 2.37 -8.02 -1.69
N VAL A 59 1.20 -8.01 -2.34
CA VAL A 59 0.37 -6.81 -2.46
C VAL A 59 -0.92 -6.98 -1.68
N ILE A 60 -1.27 -5.96 -0.88
CA ILE A 60 -2.46 -5.96 -0.02
C ILE A 60 -3.20 -4.63 -0.19
N PRO A 61 -4.52 -4.63 -0.48
CA PRO A 61 -5.30 -3.41 -0.44
C PRO A 61 -5.60 -3.00 1.00
N LYS A 62 -5.54 -1.71 1.25
CA LYS A 62 -5.81 -1.05 2.53
C LYS A 62 -6.86 0.03 2.32
N GLN A 63 -7.53 0.42 3.39
CA GLN A 63 -8.52 1.50 3.39
C GLN A 63 -8.12 2.63 4.33
N GLY A 64 -8.73 3.80 4.17
CA GLY A 64 -8.53 4.96 5.05
C GLY A 64 -7.64 6.03 4.44
N GLN A 65 -7.17 6.96 5.27
CA GLN A 65 -6.26 8.05 4.86
C GLN A 65 -4.81 7.57 4.85
N ALA A 66 -3.93 8.26 4.13
CA ALA A 66 -2.55 7.83 3.91
C ALA A 66 -1.79 7.68 5.24
N GLU A 67 -2.05 8.54 6.21
CA GLU A 67 -1.47 8.52 7.55
C GLU A 67 -2.05 7.43 8.48
N ASN A 68 -3.14 6.77 8.07
CA ASN A 68 -3.83 5.77 8.89
C ASN A 68 -4.46 4.67 8.02
N LEU A 69 -3.64 4.03 7.19
CA LEU A 69 -4.07 2.91 6.36
C LEU A 69 -4.39 1.68 7.21
N GLN A 70 -5.58 1.13 7.05
CA GLN A 70 -6.08 -0.02 7.78
C GLN A 70 -6.21 -1.24 6.88
N ASN A 71 -6.04 -2.43 7.48
CA ASN A 71 -6.38 -3.68 6.79
C ASN A 71 -7.86 -3.69 6.44
N ILE A 72 -8.17 -4.16 5.23
CA ILE A 72 -9.52 -4.48 4.80
C ILE A 72 -9.81 -5.92 5.23
N PRO A 73 -10.80 -6.19 6.10
CA PRO A 73 -11.16 -7.54 6.48
C PRO A 73 -11.54 -8.38 5.26
N GLY A 74 -10.90 -9.55 5.11
CA GLY A 74 -11.18 -10.46 3.99
C GLY A 74 -10.67 -10.00 2.63
N ALA A 75 -9.93 -8.87 2.54
CA ALA A 75 -9.26 -8.51 1.29
C ALA A 75 -8.21 -9.55 0.92
N PRO A 76 -8.17 -10.00 -0.36
CA PRO A 76 -7.12 -10.89 -0.81
C PRO A 76 -5.78 -10.17 -0.81
N SER A 77 -4.77 -10.78 -0.18
CA SER A 77 -3.38 -10.52 -0.53
C SER A 77 -3.04 -11.32 -1.77
N ILE A 78 -2.21 -10.76 -2.65
CA ILE A 78 -1.67 -11.49 -3.79
C ILE A 78 -0.16 -11.56 -3.71
N THR A 79 0.39 -12.67 -4.15
CA THR A 79 1.82 -12.80 -4.39
C THR A 79 2.10 -12.49 -5.86
N VAL A 80 3.07 -11.61 -6.11
CA VAL A 80 3.47 -11.19 -7.45
C VAL A 80 4.92 -11.58 -7.68
N THR A 81 5.16 -12.30 -8.77
CA THR A 81 6.50 -12.57 -9.30
C THR A 81 6.57 -11.97 -10.70
N GLY A 82 7.43 -10.97 -10.90
CA GLY A 82 7.52 -10.21 -12.14
C GLY A 82 6.89 -8.81 -12.07
N SER A 83 6.51 -8.26 -13.22
CA SER A 83 6.19 -6.83 -13.38
C SER A 83 4.71 -6.48 -13.39
N SER A 84 3.80 -7.45 -13.28
CA SER A 84 2.36 -7.17 -13.23
C SER A 84 1.56 -8.27 -12.56
N ALA A 85 0.43 -7.89 -11.96
CA ALA A 85 -0.55 -8.84 -11.42
C ALA A 85 -1.96 -8.26 -11.45
N THR A 86 -2.96 -9.15 -11.36
CA THR A 86 -4.36 -8.74 -11.24
C THR A 86 -4.82 -8.88 -9.78
N LEU A 87 -5.43 -7.83 -9.25
CA LEU A 87 -6.05 -7.80 -7.94
C LEU A 87 -7.50 -7.35 -8.06
N ARG A 88 -8.42 -8.02 -7.36
CA ARG A 88 -9.81 -7.55 -7.24
C ARG A 88 -9.87 -6.35 -6.28
N ILE A 89 -10.43 -5.23 -6.73
CA ILE A 89 -10.67 -4.06 -5.90
C ILE A 89 -11.73 -4.39 -4.84
N PRO A 90 -11.48 -4.13 -3.55
CA PRO A 90 -12.45 -4.38 -2.49
C PRO A 90 -13.68 -3.47 -2.64
N GLU A 91 -14.84 -3.99 -2.27
CA GLU A 91 -16.12 -3.27 -2.30
C GLU A 91 -16.39 -2.55 -0.98
N GLY A 92 -17.17 -1.46 -1.00
CA GLY A 92 -17.60 -0.77 0.21
C GLY A 92 -16.58 0.16 0.86
N TYR A 93 -15.51 0.54 0.14
CA TYR A 93 -14.47 1.46 0.64
C TYR A 93 -14.37 2.71 -0.24
N GLU A 94 -14.47 3.88 0.38
CA GLU A 94 -14.37 5.18 -0.30
C GLU A 94 -12.95 5.56 -0.70
N LYS A 95 -11.96 5.06 0.04
CA LYS A 95 -10.54 5.30 -0.19
C LYS A 95 -9.77 4.01 -0.03
N VAL A 96 -9.06 3.63 -1.09
CA VAL A 96 -8.21 2.44 -1.15
C VAL A 96 -6.79 2.84 -1.53
N ALA A 97 -5.82 2.14 -0.97
CA ALA A 97 -4.43 2.17 -1.42
C ALA A 97 -3.89 0.74 -1.45
N PHE A 98 -2.90 0.47 -2.28
CA PHE A 98 -2.18 -0.79 -2.27
C PHE A 98 -0.87 -0.64 -1.51
N VAL A 99 -0.54 -1.65 -0.72
CA VAL A 99 0.75 -1.80 -0.08
C VAL A 99 1.45 -2.95 -0.74
N VAL A 100 2.68 -2.73 -1.20
CA VAL A 100 3.55 -3.78 -1.72
C VAL A 100 4.72 -3.98 -0.76
N THR A 101 5.01 -5.23 -0.44
CA THR A 101 6.15 -5.64 0.39
C THR A 101 6.96 -6.68 -0.36
N ASP A 102 8.26 -6.45 -0.54
CA ASP A 102 9.16 -7.45 -1.15
C ASP A 102 9.58 -8.52 -0.13
N ASN A 103 10.33 -9.52 -0.59
CA ASN A 103 10.85 -10.59 0.26
C ASN A 103 11.97 -10.16 1.23
N LYS A 104 12.48 -8.91 1.12
CA LYS A 104 13.47 -8.33 2.03
C LYS A 104 12.84 -7.44 3.10
N GLY A 105 11.52 -7.23 3.02
CA GLY A 105 10.77 -6.38 3.94
C GLY A 105 10.71 -4.90 3.52
N ASN A 106 11.16 -4.54 2.31
CA ASN A 106 10.97 -3.20 1.78
C ASN A 106 9.51 -2.98 1.44
N VAL A 107 8.96 -1.82 1.80
CA VAL A 107 7.54 -1.51 1.64
C VAL A 107 7.36 -0.26 0.78
N ASN A 108 6.37 -0.30 -0.11
CA ASN A 108 5.93 0.85 -0.89
C ASN A 108 4.40 0.90 -0.98
N TYR A 109 3.87 2.07 -1.32
CA TYR A 109 2.45 2.39 -1.32
C TYR A 109 2.06 2.99 -2.67
N SER A 110 0.88 2.60 -3.17
CA SER A 110 0.26 3.32 -4.28
C SER A 110 -0.26 4.68 -3.80
N PRO A 111 -0.57 5.62 -4.71
CA PRO A 111 -1.49 6.69 -4.41
C PRO A 111 -2.80 6.14 -3.83
N GLN A 112 -3.48 6.95 -3.03
CA GLN A 112 -4.85 6.65 -2.63
C GLN A 112 -5.80 6.97 -3.78
N PHE A 113 -6.81 6.14 -3.97
CA PHE A 113 -7.83 6.34 -4.98
C PHE A 113 -9.21 5.98 -4.43
N ALA A 114 -10.24 6.59 -5.01
CA ALA A 114 -11.63 6.28 -4.71
C ALA A 114 -12.15 5.32 -5.78
N PRO A 115 -12.40 4.04 -5.47
CA PRO A 115 -12.96 3.12 -6.45
C PRO A 115 -14.31 3.61 -6.97
N GLY A 116 -14.44 3.74 -8.29
CA GLY A 116 -15.73 4.03 -8.91
C GLY A 116 -16.74 2.90 -8.64
N GLY A 117 -18.02 3.27 -8.49
CA GLY A 117 -19.08 2.28 -8.29
C GLY A 117 -19.14 1.68 -6.88
N ALA A 118 -18.61 2.37 -5.86
CA ALA A 118 -19.00 2.09 -4.47
C ALA A 118 -20.54 2.08 -4.40
N LYS A 119 -21.13 0.99 -3.89
CA LYS A 119 -22.58 0.88 -3.78
C LYS A 119 -23.10 2.10 -3.04
N GLN A 120 -23.91 2.90 -3.74
CA GLN A 120 -24.83 3.83 -3.13
C GLN A 120 -25.96 2.95 -2.60
N ASP A 121 -25.86 2.54 -1.33
CA ASP A 121 -27.01 2.02 -0.59
C ASP A 121 -27.66 3.20 0.16
#